data_AF-A0A162J5T1-F1
#
_entry.id   AF-A0A162J5T1-F1
#
_cell.length_a   1.000
_cell.length_b   1.000
_cell.length_c   1.000
_cell.angle_alpha   90.00
_cell.angle_beta   90.00
_cell.angle_gamma   90.00
#
_symmetry.space_group_name_H-M   'P 1'
#
loop_
_entity.id
_entity.type
_entity.pdbx_description
1 polymer ?
#
loop_
_entity_poly.entity_id
_entity_poly.type
_entity_poly.pdbx_seq_one_letter_code
_entity_poly.pdbx_strand_id
1 'polypeptide(L)'
;MLEMIIAGIQKENKLLLGDSKPEGNGMLWHIPEDFQWFREKTKNKILLVGETTSKFMPIEKINGNLGRKVIVLKTKEDSNKIIKELKKNPSENYIICGGLTIYNYFLDHCIFDKIYFTLINNNVKYKIPKEPLFLNLNKFNQYSFNDFHETENAKFYILKKR
;
A
#
# COMPACT_ATOMS: atom_id res chain seq x y z
N MET A 1 11.89 7.56 -8.10
CA MET A 1 11.91 7.25 -6.67
C MET A 1 10.76 6.30 -6.47
N LEU A 2 11.02 5.08 -6.01
CA LEU A 2 9.97 4.08 -5.84
C LEU A 2 9.57 4.01 -4.38
N GLU A 3 8.31 4.31 -4.11
CA GLU A 3 7.76 4.26 -2.77
C GLU A 3 6.59 3.27 -2.67
N MET A 4 6.22 2.91 -1.46
CA MET A 4 5.07 2.07 -1.17
C MET A 4 4.26 2.70 -0.05
N ILE A 5 2.94 2.53 -0.09
CA ILE A 5 2.08 2.74 1.07
C ILE A 5 1.26 1.48 1.33
N ILE A 6 1.24 1.04 2.58
CA ILE A 6 0.61 -0.20 3.00
C ILE A 6 0.03 -0.03 4.42
N ALA A 7 -1.15 -0.59 4.65
CA ALA A 7 -1.80 -0.61 5.95
C ALA A 7 -2.25 -2.03 6.28
N GLY A 8 -2.17 -2.43 7.54
CA GLY A 8 -2.69 -3.73 7.96
C GLY A 8 -2.66 -3.97 9.45
N ILE A 9 -3.29 -5.08 9.86
CA ILE A 9 -3.30 -5.56 11.24
C ILE A 9 -2.27 -6.67 11.37
N GLN A 10 -1.33 -6.55 12.30
CA GLN A 10 -0.37 -7.61 12.54
C GLN A 10 -1.04 -8.82 13.20
N LYS A 11 -0.78 -10.00 12.64
CA LYS A 11 -1.15 -11.32 13.17
C LYS A 11 0.12 -12.18 13.14
N GLU A 12 0.75 -12.37 14.29
CA GLU A 12 2.06 -13.04 14.40
C GLU A 12 3.12 -12.42 13.47
N ASN A 13 3.72 -13.20 12.56
CA ASN A 13 4.68 -12.77 11.56
C ASN A 13 4.04 -12.35 10.22
N LYS A 14 2.72 -12.13 10.20
CA LYS A 14 1.96 -11.73 9.02
C LYS A 14 1.24 -10.41 9.25
N LEU A 15 0.96 -9.73 8.15
CA LEU A 15 0.16 -8.53 8.09
C LEU A 15 -1.14 -8.84 7.35
N LEU A 16 -2.28 -8.75 8.04
CA LEU A 16 -3.60 -8.85 7.42
C LEU A 16 -3.89 -7.56 6.66
N LEU A 17 -4.02 -7.67 5.34
CA LEU A 17 -4.26 -6.52 4.45
C LEU A 17 -5.72 -6.36 4.06
N GLY A 18 -6.46 -7.46 3.97
CA GLY A 18 -7.78 -7.45 3.34
C GLY A 18 -8.37 -8.84 3.17
N ASP A 19 -9.31 -8.94 2.25
CA ASP A 19 -10.04 -10.14 1.88
C ASP A 19 -9.93 -10.33 0.35
N SER A 20 -9.77 -11.55 -0.16
CA SER A 20 -9.85 -11.82 -1.61
C SER A 20 -11.28 -11.74 -2.13
N LYS A 21 -12.29 -11.83 -1.25
CA LYS A 21 -13.71 -11.64 -1.55
C LYS A 21 -14.28 -10.43 -0.80
N PRO A 22 -13.79 -9.22 -1.10
CA PRO A 22 -14.20 -8.00 -0.41
C PRO A 22 -15.69 -7.68 -0.59
N GLU A 23 -16.30 -7.13 0.46
CA GLU A 23 -17.69 -6.64 0.47
C GLU A 23 -17.76 -5.11 0.62
N GLY A 24 -18.81 -4.51 0.06
CA GLY A 24 -19.05 -3.07 0.14
C GLY A 24 -17.92 -2.25 -0.48
N ASN A 25 -17.31 -1.37 0.30
CA ASN A 25 -16.17 -0.53 -0.14
C ASN A 25 -14.82 -1.27 -0.17
N GLY A 26 -14.80 -2.58 0.08
CA GLY A 26 -13.62 -3.43 0.04
C GLY A 26 -12.60 -3.25 1.17
N MET A 27 -12.86 -2.35 2.11
CA MET A 27 -12.02 -2.14 3.28
C MET A 27 -12.53 -2.94 4.49
N LEU A 28 -11.60 -3.53 5.24
CA LEU A 28 -11.90 -4.22 6.50
C LEU A 28 -12.14 -3.22 7.65
N TRP A 29 -11.48 -2.07 7.65
CA TRP A 29 -11.57 -1.04 8.68
C TRP A 29 -11.86 0.32 8.07
N HIS A 30 -12.24 1.27 8.93
CA HIS A 30 -12.43 2.67 8.55
C HIS A 30 -11.77 3.57 9.61
N ILE A 31 -10.52 3.97 9.36
CA ILE A 31 -9.71 4.79 10.27
C ILE A 31 -9.43 6.13 9.57
N PRO A 32 -10.06 7.24 10.00
CA PRO A 32 -9.90 8.55 9.36
C PRO A 32 -8.44 9.01 9.23
N GLU A 33 -7.62 8.71 10.23
CA GLU A 33 -6.20 9.05 10.28
C GLU A 33 -5.41 8.30 9.22
N ASP A 34 -5.73 7.03 8.95
CA ASP A 34 -5.12 6.24 7.87
C ASP A 34 -5.52 6.75 6.49
N PHE A 35 -6.78 7.16 6.31
CA PHE A 35 -7.19 7.84 5.08
C PHE A 35 -6.47 9.18 4.88
N GLN A 36 -6.29 9.96 5.93
CA GLN A 36 -5.52 11.21 5.86
C GLN A 36 -4.06 10.94 5.52
N TRP A 37 -3.44 9.97 6.18
CA TRP A 37 -2.08 9.54 5.90
C TRP A 37 -1.91 9.12 4.44
N PHE A 38 -2.81 8.26 3.94
CA PHE A 38 -2.83 7.89 2.53
C PHE A 38 -2.94 9.11 1.62
N ARG A 39 -3.83 10.06 1.95
CA ARG A 39 -3.99 11.27 1.13
C ARG A 39 -2.71 12.12 1.10
N GLU A 40 -2.11 12.36 2.24
CA GLU A 40 -0.90 13.18 2.32
C GLU A 40 0.27 12.52 1.59
N LYS A 41 0.48 11.22 1.82
CA LYS A 41 1.64 10.51 1.26
C LYS A 41 1.50 10.19 -0.21
N THR A 42 0.29 10.16 -0.77
CA THR A 42 0.09 9.90 -2.21
C THR A 42 -0.16 11.17 -3.03
N LYS A 43 -0.08 12.37 -2.45
CA LYS A 43 -0.28 13.64 -3.17
C LYS A 43 0.78 13.84 -4.27
N ASN A 44 0.36 14.26 -5.47
CA ASN A 44 1.21 14.49 -6.64
C ASN A 44 2.04 13.26 -7.10
N LYS A 45 1.56 12.04 -6.81
CA LYS A 45 2.21 10.78 -7.18
C LYS A 45 1.41 10.00 -8.20
N ILE A 46 2.09 9.07 -8.88
CA ILE A 46 1.47 8.07 -9.74
C ILE A 46 1.21 6.81 -8.91
N LEU A 47 -0.06 6.52 -8.65
CA LEU A 47 -0.49 5.39 -7.84
C LEU A 47 -0.56 4.14 -8.71
N LEU A 48 0.20 3.12 -8.32
CA LEU A 48 0.23 1.83 -8.97
C LEU A 48 -0.60 0.85 -8.15
N VAL A 49 -1.66 0.33 -8.77
CA VAL A 49 -2.61 -0.58 -8.11
C VAL A 49 -2.93 -1.79 -8.95
N GLY A 50 -3.27 -2.91 -8.32
CA GLY A 50 -3.77 -4.11 -9.02
C GLY A 50 -5.22 -3.96 -9.43
N GLU A 51 -5.64 -4.72 -10.45
CA GLU A 51 -7.01 -4.68 -10.99
C GLU A 51 -8.11 -4.94 -9.95
N THR A 52 -7.91 -5.86 -9.02
CA THR A 52 -8.90 -6.10 -7.96
C THR A 52 -9.04 -4.89 -7.06
N THR A 53 -7.93 -4.31 -6.60
CA THR A 53 -7.92 -3.13 -5.73
C THR A 53 -8.56 -1.92 -6.42
N SER A 54 -8.30 -1.73 -7.71
CA SER A 54 -8.83 -0.58 -8.45
C SER A 54 -10.37 -0.56 -8.50
N LYS A 55 -11.04 -1.72 -8.45
CA LYS A 55 -12.51 -1.82 -8.45
C LYS A 55 -13.15 -1.24 -7.18
N PHE A 56 -12.41 -1.14 -6.09
CA PHE A 56 -12.88 -0.61 -4.79
C PHE A 56 -12.37 0.80 -4.50
N MET A 57 -11.60 1.39 -5.40
CA MET A 57 -11.08 2.74 -5.26
C MET A 57 -11.96 3.74 -6.00
N PRO A 58 -12.28 4.91 -5.40
CA PRO A 58 -12.97 5.98 -6.10
C PRO A 58 -11.99 6.74 -7.02
N ILE A 59 -11.56 6.10 -8.11
CA ILE A 59 -10.48 6.59 -8.99
C ILE A 59 -10.73 8.01 -9.50
N GLU A 60 -11.96 8.33 -9.90
CA GLU A 60 -12.32 9.67 -10.38
C GLU A 60 -12.06 10.75 -9.33
N LYS A 61 -12.44 10.48 -8.07
CA LYS A 61 -12.19 11.40 -6.94
C LYS A 61 -10.70 11.50 -6.63
N ILE A 62 -9.95 10.41 -6.79
CA ILE A 62 -8.51 10.36 -6.54
C ILE A 62 -7.76 11.19 -7.60
N ASN A 63 -8.13 11.08 -8.87
CA ASN A 63 -7.49 11.80 -9.97
C ASN A 63 -7.80 13.31 -9.95
N GLY A 64 -9.01 13.71 -9.54
CA GLY A 64 -9.46 15.10 -9.64
C GLY A 64 -8.67 16.12 -8.82
N ASN A 65 -8.59 15.95 -7.49
CA ASN A 65 -8.27 17.08 -6.60
C ASN A 65 -6.86 17.09 -6.01
N LEU A 66 -6.03 16.08 -6.27
CA LEU A 66 -4.75 15.87 -5.55
C LEU A 66 -3.54 15.65 -6.46
N GLY A 67 -3.67 15.98 -7.75
CA GLY A 67 -2.60 15.85 -8.74
C GLY A 67 -2.15 14.39 -8.95
N ARG A 68 -3.04 13.43 -8.72
CA ARG A 68 -2.73 12.00 -8.79
C ARG A 68 -3.10 11.44 -10.14
N LYS A 69 -2.36 10.41 -10.54
CA LYS A 69 -2.72 9.53 -11.64
C LYS A 69 -2.72 8.10 -11.15
N VAL A 70 -3.81 7.37 -11.39
CA VAL A 70 -3.88 5.93 -11.09
C VAL A 70 -3.51 5.14 -12.35
N ILE A 71 -2.58 4.18 -12.22
CA ILE A 71 -2.27 3.17 -13.23
C ILE A 71 -2.65 1.80 -12.66
N VAL A 72 -3.50 1.09 -13.40
CA VAL A 72 -3.95 -0.25 -13.03
C VAL A 72 -3.05 -1.29 -13.70
N LEU A 73 -2.40 -2.11 -12.88
CA LEU A 73 -1.56 -3.22 -13.29
C LEU A 73 -2.41 -4.50 -13.34
N LYS A 74 -2.61 -5.02 -14.54
CA LYS A 74 -3.46 -6.21 -14.77
C LYS A 74 -2.63 -7.48 -14.93
N THR A 75 -1.42 -7.33 -15.43
CA THR A 75 -0.53 -8.44 -15.75
C THR A 75 0.86 -8.27 -15.14
N LYS A 76 1.61 -9.37 -15.08
CA LYS A 76 3.04 -9.35 -14.75
C LYS A 76 3.83 -8.48 -15.73
N GLU A 77 3.42 -8.44 -16.99
CA GLU A 77 4.06 -7.63 -18.01
C GLU A 77 3.89 -6.13 -17.75
N ASP A 78 2.73 -5.68 -17.29
CA ASP A 78 2.50 -4.28 -16.89
C ASP A 78 3.47 -3.89 -15.76
N SER A 79 3.61 -4.75 -14.76
CA SER A 79 4.55 -4.53 -13.65
C SER A 79 6.00 -4.47 -14.13
N ASN A 80 6.38 -5.35 -15.06
CA ASN A 80 7.71 -5.34 -15.67
C ASN A 80 8.00 -4.07 -16.48
N LYS A 81 7.00 -3.52 -17.17
CA LYS A 81 7.14 -2.25 -17.90
C LYS A 81 7.44 -1.11 -16.93
N ILE A 82 6.72 -1.01 -15.82
CA ILE A 82 7.00 -0.02 -14.76
C ILE A 82 8.42 -0.18 -14.21
N ILE A 83 8.87 -1.41 -13.91
CA ILE A 83 10.23 -1.65 -13.41
C ILE A 83 11.28 -1.21 -14.42
N LYS A 84 11.06 -1.45 -15.72
CA LYS A 84 11.96 -0.99 -16.79
C LYS A 84 11.96 0.53 -16.89
N GLU A 85 10.81 1.18 -16.75
CA GLU A 85 10.65 2.63 -16.79
C GLU A 85 11.35 3.31 -15.61
N LEU A 86 11.19 2.80 -14.40
CA LEU A 86 11.89 3.28 -13.20
C LEU A 86 13.42 3.28 -13.35
N LYS A 87 13.97 2.28 -14.06
CA LYS A 87 15.41 2.20 -14.34
C LYS A 87 15.88 3.26 -15.35
N LYS A 88 15.00 3.66 -16.28
CA LYS A 88 15.29 4.68 -17.29
C LYS A 88 15.07 6.11 -16.76
N ASN A 89 13.99 6.30 -16.00
CA ASN A 89 13.50 7.57 -15.50
C ASN A 89 13.35 7.51 -13.97
N PRO A 90 14.45 7.56 -13.20
CA PRO A 90 14.40 7.45 -11.75
C PRO A 90 13.74 8.66 -11.07
N SER A 91 13.41 9.73 -11.79
CA SER A 91 12.73 10.92 -11.28
C SER A 91 11.22 10.77 -11.13
N GLU A 92 10.62 9.71 -11.67
CA GLU A 92 9.17 9.52 -11.54
C GLU A 92 8.76 9.14 -10.12
N ASN A 93 7.66 9.75 -9.66
CA ASN A 93 7.11 9.61 -8.31
C ASN A 93 6.06 8.49 -8.26
N TYR A 94 6.48 7.27 -8.53
CA TYR A 94 5.64 6.09 -8.42
C TYR A 94 5.45 5.67 -6.96
N ILE A 95 4.21 5.34 -6.61
CA ILE A 95 3.88 4.76 -5.31
C ILE A 95 3.00 3.51 -5.46
N ILE A 96 3.46 2.41 -4.89
CA ILE A 96 2.71 1.14 -4.84
C ILE A 96 1.62 1.26 -3.77
N CYS A 97 0.36 1.08 -4.17
CA CYS A 97 -0.81 1.17 -3.30
C CYS A 97 -1.59 -0.16 -3.19
N GLY A 98 -0.96 -1.28 -3.58
CA GLY A 98 -1.48 -2.63 -3.41
C GLY A 98 -2.25 -3.18 -4.62
N GLY A 99 -2.98 -4.29 -4.50
CA GLY A 99 -3.14 -5.14 -3.32
C GLY A 99 -2.03 -6.18 -3.13
N LEU A 100 -2.33 -7.28 -2.43
CA LEU A 100 -1.36 -8.30 -1.99
C LEU A 100 -0.41 -8.78 -3.09
N THR A 101 -0.94 -9.13 -4.27
CA THR A 101 -0.12 -9.62 -5.39
C THR A 101 0.86 -8.56 -5.90
N ILE A 102 0.44 -7.30 -5.95
CA ILE A 102 1.30 -6.18 -6.37
C ILE A 102 2.36 -5.93 -5.30
N TYR A 103 2.00 -5.89 -4.02
CA TYR A 103 2.97 -5.76 -2.93
C TYR A 103 4.02 -6.85 -2.98
N ASN A 104 3.60 -8.13 -3.08
CA ASN A 104 4.52 -9.25 -3.18
C ASN A 104 5.47 -9.10 -4.38
N TYR A 105 4.91 -8.82 -5.57
CA TYR A 105 5.69 -8.71 -6.78
C TYR A 105 6.79 -7.65 -6.67
N PHE A 106 6.44 -6.43 -6.26
CA PHE A 106 7.42 -5.35 -6.20
C PHE A 106 8.39 -5.50 -5.03
N LEU A 107 7.97 -6.06 -3.87
CA LEU A 107 8.91 -6.37 -2.78
C LEU A 107 9.96 -7.41 -3.18
N ASP A 108 9.62 -8.34 -4.07
CA ASP A 108 10.54 -9.39 -4.54
C ASP A 108 11.47 -8.91 -5.67
N HIS A 109 11.14 -7.83 -6.37
CA HIS A 109 11.86 -7.39 -7.57
C HIS A 109 12.45 -5.98 -7.46
N CYS A 110 12.13 -5.22 -6.41
CA CYS A 110 12.54 -3.83 -6.26
C CYS A 110 12.98 -3.51 -4.83
N ILE A 111 13.79 -2.47 -4.73
CA ILE A 111 14.12 -1.80 -3.48
C ILE A 111 13.33 -0.51 -3.43
N PHE A 112 12.75 -0.21 -2.27
CA PHE A 112 11.97 1.00 -2.05
C PHE A 112 12.80 2.06 -1.34
N ASP A 113 12.68 3.30 -1.79
CA ASP A 113 13.30 4.44 -1.14
C ASP A 113 12.61 4.71 0.22
N LYS A 114 11.27 4.63 0.22
CA LYS A 114 10.43 4.76 1.42
C LYS A 114 9.24 3.83 1.36
N ILE A 115 8.88 3.25 2.50
CA ILE A 115 7.61 2.53 2.68
C ILE A 115 6.84 3.22 3.80
N TYR A 116 5.68 3.79 3.46
CA TYR A 116 4.72 4.33 4.41
C TYR A 116 3.87 3.16 4.94
N PHE A 117 4.10 2.77 6.19
CA PHE A 117 3.53 1.55 6.77
C PHE A 117 2.61 1.90 7.93
N THR A 118 1.32 1.61 7.81
CA THR A 118 0.35 1.75 8.90
C THR A 118 0.13 0.39 9.57
N LEU A 119 0.44 0.29 10.86
CA LEU A 119 0.08 -0.83 11.72
C LEU A 119 -1.17 -0.48 12.53
N ILE A 120 -2.26 -1.19 12.28
CA ILE A 120 -3.54 -0.96 12.93
C ILE A 120 -3.56 -1.67 14.28
N ASN A 121 -3.99 -0.96 15.31
CA ASN A 121 -4.02 -1.46 16.68
C ASN A 121 -5.11 -2.54 16.83
N ASN A 122 -4.84 -3.53 17.68
CA ASN A 122 -5.72 -4.70 17.86
C ASN A 122 -7.09 -4.36 18.49
N ASN A 123 -7.23 -3.19 19.11
CA ASN A 123 -8.49 -2.67 19.66
C ASN A 123 -9.45 -2.17 18.57
N VAL A 124 -8.96 -1.89 17.35
CA VAL A 124 -9.80 -1.40 16.25
C VAL A 124 -10.75 -2.51 15.78
N LYS A 125 -12.04 -2.19 15.75
CA LYS A 125 -13.04 -3.08 15.13
C LYS A 125 -12.86 -3.08 13.62
N TYR A 126 -12.80 -4.27 13.03
CA TYR A 126 -12.72 -4.48 11.60
C TYR A 126 -13.64 -5.62 11.17
N LYS A 127 -14.06 -5.61 9.90
CA LYS A 127 -14.84 -6.70 9.30
C LYS A 127 -13.99 -7.96 9.27
N ILE A 128 -14.55 -9.09 9.70
CA ILE A 128 -13.85 -10.37 9.64
C ILE A 128 -13.77 -10.80 8.18
N PRO A 129 -12.56 -10.98 7.61
CA PRO A 129 -12.42 -11.43 6.23
C PRO A 129 -12.88 -12.89 6.09
N LYS A 130 -13.56 -13.21 5.00
CA LYS A 130 -13.93 -14.57 4.59
C LYS A 130 -12.71 -15.32 4.05
N GLU A 131 -11.91 -14.65 3.22
CA GLU A 131 -10.69 -15.20 2.65
C GLU A 131 -9.52 -14.23 2.90
N PRO A 132 -8.87 -14.30 4.07
CA PRO A 132 -7.90 -13.30 4.50
C PRO A 132 -6.65 -13.26 3.61
N LEU A 133 -6.27 -12.04 3.22
CA LEU A 133 -5.06 -11.74 2.48
C LEU A 133 -3.94 -11.34 3.45
N PHE A 134 -2.93 -12.21 3.58
CA PHE A 134 -1.78 -11.99 4.45
C PHE A 134 -0.50 -11.71 3.66
N LEU A 135 0.25 -10.69 4.07
CA LEU A 135 1.61 -10.42 3.63
C LEU A 135 2.61 -10.87 4.71
N ASN A 136 3.69 -11.55 4.34
CA ASN A 136 4.73 -11.96 5.28
C ASN A 136 5.58 -10.74 5.70
N LEU A 137 5.67 -10.46 7.01
CA LEU A 137 6.43 -9.33 7.53
C LEU A 137 7.93 -9.44 7.28
N ASN A 138 8.46 -10.65 7.08
CA ASN A 138 9.88 -10.86 6.75
C ASN A 138 10.31 -10.15 5.46
N LYS A 139 9.36 -9.81 4.57
CA LYS A 139 9.64 -9.00 3.38
C LYS A 139 10.17 -7.60 3.71
N PHE A 140 9.98 -7.13 4.94
CA PHE A 140 10.46 -5.84 5.42
C PHE A 140 11.78 -5.90 6.21
N ASN A 141 12.42 -7.07 6.36
CA ASN A 141 13.61 -7.25 7.21
C ASN A 141 14.82 -6.38 6.79
N GLN A 142 14.88 -5.98 5.52
CA GLN A 142 15.93 -5.10 5.00
C GLN A 142 15.64 -3.60 5.24
N TYR A 143 14.55 -3.26 5.91
CA TYR A 143 14.16 -1.88 6.21
C TYR A 143 14.18 -1.62 7.72
N SER A 144 14.44 -0.38 8.09
CA SER A 144 14.37 0.13 9.46
C SER A 144 13.15 1.01 9.65
N PHE A 145 12.49 0.86 10.80
CA PHE A 145 11.29 1.59 11.19
C PHE A 145 11.70 2.83 11.98
N ASN A 146 12.07 3.91 11.27
CA ASN A 146 12.84 5.01 11.86
C ASN A 146 11.98 6.20 12.32
N ASP A 147 10.93 6.54 11.58
CA ASP A 147 10.06 7.69 11.88
C ASP A 147 8.64 7.19 12.13
N PHE A 148 8.03 7.49 13.27
CA PHE A 148 6.64 7.10 13.52
C PHE A 148 5.78 8.14 14.23
N HIS A 149 4.48 8.09 13.92
CA HIS A 149 3.42 8.78 14.63
C HIS A 149 2.42 7.73 15.13
N GLU A 150 1.84 7.92 16.30
CA GLU A 150 0.87 6.99 16.89
C GLU A 150 -0.41 7.71 17.26
N THR A 151 -1.53 7.03 17.03
CA THR A 151 -2.87 7.41 17.48
C THR A 151 -3.45 6.25 18.29
N GLU A 152 -4.63 6.45 18.87
CA GLU A 152 -5.36 5.37 19.54
C GLU A 152 -5.63 4.17 18.62
N ASN A 153 -5.76 4.42 17.31
CA ASN A 153 -6.19 3.43 16.32
C ASN A 153 -5.03 2.79 15.55
N ALA A 154 -3.90 3.47 15.39
CA ALA A 154 -2.81 2.97 14.55
C ALA A 154 -1.45 3.60 14.85
N LYS A 155 -0.39 2.90 14.45
CA LYS A 155 0.99 3.38 14.37
C LYS A 155 1.38 3.56 12.90
N PHE A 156 1.89 4.74 12.56
CA PHE A 156 2.28 5.13 11.21
C PHE A 156 3.79 5.23 11.13
N TYR A 157 4.43 4.38 10.33
CA TYR A 157 5.88 4.33 10.18
C TYR A 157 6.33 4.80 8.80
N ILE A 158 7.54 5.35 8.73
CA ILE A 158 8.31 5.51 7.50
C ILE A 158 9.51 4.56 7.58
N LEU A 159 9.48 3.55 6.73
CA LEU A 159 10.55 2.58 6.59
C LEU A 159 11.55 3.08 5.54
N LYS A 160 12.84 2.96 5.86
CA LYS A 160 13.95 3.25 4.94
C LYS A 160 14.85 2.03 4.89
N LYS A 161 15.52 1.81 3.75
CA LYS A 161 16.48 0.70 3.61
C LYS A 161 17.57 0.83 4.67
N ARG A 162 17.95 -0.30 5.28
CA ARG A 162 19.10 -0.43 6.18
C ARG A 162 20.42 -0.13 5.49
#